data_AF-A0A2I0NA80-F1
#
_entry.id   AF-A0A2I0NA80-F1
#
_cell.length_a   1.000
_cell.length_b   1.000
_cell.length_c   1.000
_cell.angle_alpha   90.00
_cell.angle_beta   90.00
_cell.angle_gamma   90.00
#
_symmetry.space_group_name_H-M   'P 1'
#
loop_
_entity.id
_entity.type
_entity.pdbx_description
1 polymer ?
#
loop_
_entity_poly.entity_id
_entity_poly.type
_entity_poly.pdbx_seq_one_letter_code
_entity_poly.pdbx_strand_id
1 'polypeptide(L)'
;MKILELYFNSFHLGNLTHENEHYVFELNEDSTKLLLKTGVNIAVFEAASKKTVSKTLPLVFENFLPKDDEKMQMLEQLGILKNDSSFEKLVKISKLSLNRKSFWLRAIEN
;
A
#
# COMPACT_ATOMS: atom_id res chain seq x y z
N MET A 1 12.44 8.52 9.15
CA MET A 1 11.12 8.65 8.49
C MET A 1 10.89 7.39 7.67
N LYS A 2 9.71 6.75 7.75
CA LYS A 2 9.44 5.55 6.96
C LYS A 2 8.58 5.91 5.75
N ILE A 3 9.03 5.51 4.58
CA ILE A 3 8.28 5.68 3.32
C ILE A 3 7.89 4.29 2.84
N LEU A 4 6.64 4.13 2.43
CA LEU A 4 6.15 2.92 1.81
C LEU A 4 5.83 3.23 0.35
N GLU A 5 6.65 2.72 -0.55
CA GLU A 5 6.43 2.84 -1.99
C GLU A 5 5.44 1.77 -2.45
N LEU A 6 4.48 2.16 -3.28
CA LEU A 6 3.50 1.28 -3.91
C LEU A 6 3.84 1.08 -5.38
N TYR A 7 3.84 -0.17 -5.82
CA TYR A 7 4.11 -0.53 -7.21
C TYR A 7 3.00 -1.40 -7.82
N PHE A 8 2.84 -1.26 -9.13
CA PHE A 8 2.11 -2.20 -9.98
C PHE A 8 3.02 -2.66 -11.13
N ASN A 9 3.32 -3.96 -11.20
CA ASN A 9 4.43 -4.50 -11.98
C ASN A 9 5.73 -3.71 -11.67
N SER A 10 6.31 -3.08 -12.69
CA SER A 10 7.51 -2.24 -12.56
C SER A 10 7.18 -0.75 -12.45
N PHE A 11 5.91 -0.37 -12.42
CA PHE A 11 5.47 1.02 -12.33
C PHE A 11 5.32 1.45 -10.88
N HIS A 12 6.03 2.51 -10.51
CA HIS A 12 5.85 3.18 -9.23
C HIS A 12 4.56 3.99 -9.25
N LEU A 13 3.60 3.65 -8.38
CA LEU A 13 2.30 4.31 -8.30
C LEU A 13 2.29 5.49 -7.33
N GLY A 14 3.16 5.49 -6.32
CA GLY A 14 3.18 6.54 -5.32
C GLY A 14 3.81 6.13 -4.01
N ASN A 15 3.85 7.09 -3.09
CA ASN A 15 4.48 6.97 -1.78
C ASN A 15 3.46 7.20 -0.69
N LEU A 16 3.43 6.31 0.29
CA LEU A 16 2.74 6.51 1.54
C LEU A 16 3.74 6.89 2.63
N THR A 17 3.54 8.05 3.25
CA THR A 17 4.28 8.49 4.44
C THR A 17 3.36 8.59 5.65
N HIS A 18 3.94 8.41 6.83
CA HIS A 18 3.26 8.61 8.11
C HIS A 18 3.92 9.81 8.82
N GLU A 19 3.17 10.90 8.95
CA GLU A 19 3.63 12.18 9.49
C GLU A 19 2.61 12.71 10.50
N ASN A 20 3.06 13.03 11.73
CA ASN A 20 2.23 13.67 12.76
C ASN A 20 0.85 12.99 12.97
N GLU A 21 0.83 11.66 13.08
CA GLU A 21 -0.39 10.84 13.21
C GLU A 21 -1.34 10.84 11.99
N HIS A 22 -0.88 11.40 10.87
CA HIS A 22 -1.59 11.44 9.60
C HIS A 22 -0.86 10.62 8.53
N TYR A 23 -1.67 10.06 7.63
CA TYR A 23 -1.17 9.37 6.45
C TYR A 23 -1.27 10.30 5.24
N VAL A 24 -0.15 10.45 4.54
CA VAL A 24 -0.08 11.21 3.30
C VAL A 24 0.26 10.24 2.18
N PHE A 25 -0.56 10.24 1.13
CA PHE A 25 -0.31 9.43 -0.06
C PHE A 25 -0.05 10.34 -1.26
N GLU A 26 1.19 10.34 -1.71
CA GLU A 26 1.64 11.08 -2.89
C GLU A 26 1.59 10.16 -4.11
N LEU A 27 0.71 10.46 -5.06
CA LEU A 27 0.58 9.67 -6.27
C LEU A 27 1.64 10.05 -7.30
N ASN A 28 2.21 9.04 -7.95
CA ASN A 28 2.95 9.23 -9.20
C ASN A 28 1.93 9.36 -10.35
N GLU A 29 1.61 10.60 -10.71
CA GLU A 29 0.60 10.90 -11.73
C GLU A 29 0.94 10.32 -13.11
N ASP A 30 2.22 10.31 -13.49
CA ASP A 30 2.65 9.86 -14.81
C ASP A 30 2.45 8.36 -14.98
N SER A 31 2.95 7.57 -14.02
CA SER A 31 2.71 6.13 -13.98
C SER A 31 1.22 5.80 -13.91
N THR A 32 0.46 6.56 -13.11
CA THR A 32 -0.97 6.34 -12.96
C THR A 32 -1.72 6.62 -14.26
N LYS A 33 -1.47 7.76 -14.92
CA LYS A 33 -2.09 8.12 -16.21
C LYS A 33 -1.77 7.07 -17.28
N LEU A 34 -0.53 6.56 -17.30
CA LEU A 34 -0.13 5.52 -18.25
C LEU A 34 -0.90 4.22 -18.02
N LEU A 35 -0.97 3.75 -16.77
CA LEU A 35 -1.66 2.51 -16.43
C LEU A 35 -3.19 2.61 -16.63
N LEU A 36 -3.80 3.75 -16.32
CA LEU A 36 -5.21 3.99 -16.61
C LEU A 36 -5.51 3.88 -18.12
N LYS A 37 -4.62 4.38 -18.99
CA LYS A 37 -4.75 4.23 -20.45
C LYS A 37 -4.67 2.77 -20.90
N THR A 38 -3.99 1.90 -20.14
CA THR A 38 -3.91 0.45 -20.42
C THR A 38 -5.11 -0.34 -19.89
N GLY A 39 -6.11 0.32 -19.29
CA GLY A 39 -7.30 -0.33 -18.75
C GLY A 39 -7.11 -0.93 -17.35
N VAL A 40 -5.98 -0.69 -16.70
CA VAL A 40 -5.73 -1.15 -15.33
C VAL A 40 -6.53 -0.29 -14.35
N ASN A 41 -7.36 -0.93 -13.51
CA ASN A 41 -8.22 -0.22 -12.56
C ASN A 41 -7.44 0.19 -11.28
N ILE A 42 -6.71 1.31 -11.38
CA ILE A 42 -5.98 1.95 -10.28
C ILE A 42 -6.58 3.31 -9.87
N ALA A 43 -7.76 3.66 -10.38
CA ALA A 43 -8.43 4.94 -10.08
C ALA A 43 -8.70 5.17 -8.59
N VAL A 44 -8.77 4.08 -7.80
CA VAL A 44 -8.89 4.15 -6.34
C VAL A 44 -7.70 4.86 -5.69
N PHE A 45 -6.49 4.74 -6.24
CA PHE A 45 -5.30 5.43 -5.74
C PHE A 45 -5.29 6.91 -6.13
N GLU A 46 -5.79 7.24 -7.33
CA GLU A 46 -5.97 8.64 -7.74
C GLU A 46 -6.95 9.37 -6.82
N ALA A 47 -8.10 8.75 -6.53
CA ALA A 47 -9.09 9.30 -5.61
C ALA A 47 -8.55 9.43 -4.17
N ALA A 48 -7.68 8.50 -3.76
CA ALA A 48 -7.03 8.56 -2.46
C ALA A 48 -6.05 9.73 -2.38
N SER A 49 -5.22 9.98 -3.38
CA SER A 49 -4.23 11.08 -3.34
C SER A 49 -4.83 12.48 -3.20
N LYS A 50 -6.07 12.69 -3.66
CA LYS A 50 -6.75 14.01 -3.67
C LYS A 50 -7.48 14.35 -2.36
N LYS A 51 -7.48 13.44 -1.39
CA LYS A 51 -8.09 13.67 -0.06
C LYS A 51 -6.99 13.43 0.97
N THR A 52 -6.94 14.19 2.05
CA THR A 52 -6.08 13.85 3.19
C THR A 52 -6.66 12.57 3.83
N VAL A 53 -6.16 11.39 3.44
CA VAL A 53 -6.86 10.12 3.70
C VAL A 53 -6.35 9.42 4.94
N SER A 54 -6.75 9.90 6.12
CA SER A 54 -6.45 9.11 7.34
C SER A 54 -7.31 7.83 7.45
N LYS A 55 -8.49 7.77 6.81
CA LYS A 55 -9.47 6.70 7.04
C LYS A 55 -9.61 5.65 5.92
N THR A 56 -9.52 6.06 4.66
CA THR A 56 -9.82 5.17 3.51
C THR A 56 -8.60 4.43 2.98
N LEU A 57 -7.39 4.96 3.20
CA LEU A 57 -6.17 4.40 2.64
C LEU A 57 -5.84 3.01 3.19
N PRO A 58 -5.97 2.74 4.51
CA PRO A 58 -5.83 1.39 5.06
C PRO A 58 -6.76 0.36 4.42
N LEU A 59 -8.01 0.74 4.12
CA LEU A 59 -9.01 -0.16 3.51
C LEU A 59 -8.66 -0.49 2.05
N VAL A 60 -8.07 0.47 1.32
CA VAL A 60 -7.56 0.23 -0.02
C VAL A 60 -6.46 -0.81 0.03
N PHE A 61 -5.53 -0.70 0.98
CA PHE A 61 -4.45 -1.68 1.14
C PHE A 61 -4.93 -3.04 1.65
N GLU A 62 -5.95 -3.10 2.51
CA GLU A 62 -6.56 -4.37 2.94
C GLU A 62 -7.12 -5.19 1.79
N ASN A 63 -7.59 -4.54 0.70
CA ASN A 63 -8.06 -5.23 -0.50
C ASN A 63 -6.94 -5.96 -1.27
N PHE A 64 -5.67 -5.63 -1.03
CA PHE A 64 -4.51 -6.27 -1.64
C PHE A 64 -3.90 -7.38 -0.76
N LEU A 65 -4.38 -7.52 0.48
CA LEU A 65 -3.98 -8.63 1.34
C LEU A 65 -4.65 -9.94 0.90
N PRO A 66 -4.05 -11.10 1.18
CA PRO A 66 -4.73 -12.38 1.05
C PRO A 66 -6.07 -12.33 1.78
N LYS A 67 -7.08 -13.00 1.21
CA LYS A 67 -8.36 -13.23 1.90
C LYS A 67 -8.26 -14.55 2.67
N ASP A 68 -9.11 -14.70 3.69
CA ASP A 68 -9.33 -15.95 4.43
C ASP A 68 -8.07 -16.49 5.14
N ASP A 69 -7.95 -17.79 5.38
CA ASP A 69 -6.96 -18.41 6.29
C ASP A 69 -5.48 -18.08 5.96
N GLU A 70 -5.18 -17.80 4.69
CA GLU A 70 -3.85 -17.31 4.26
C GLU A 70 -3.49 -15.96 4.88
N LYS A 71 -4.50 -15.11 5.14
CA LYS A 71 -4.30 -13.83 5.84
C LYS A 71 -3.82 -14.07 7.26
N MET A 72 -4.47 -14.97 7.99
CA MET A 72 -4.13 -15.26 9.39
C MET A 72 -2.70 -15.81 9.51
N GLN A 73 -2.33 -16.78 8.68
CA GLN A 73 -0.96 -17.31 8.65
C GLN A 73 0.07 -16.25 8.25
N MET A 74 -0.23 -15.41 7.26
CA MET A 74 0.66 -14.32 6.85
C MET A 74 0.85 -13.28 7.96
N LEU A 75 -0.23 -12.92 8.66
CA LEU A 75 -0.18 -11.97 9.79
C LEU A 75 0.66 -12.53 10.95
N GLU A 76 0.52 -13.82 11.27
CA GLU A 76 1.35 -14.50 12.28
C GLU A 76 2.82 -14.58 11.87
N GLN A 77 3.12 -14.99 10.63
CA GLN A 77 4.49 -15.06 10.11
C GLN A 77 5.21 -13.70 10.14
N LEU A 78 4.46 -12.62 9.93
CA LEU A 78 4.96 -11.25 9.96
C LEU A 78 5.05 -10.64 11.36
N GLY A 79 4.61 -11.36 12.40
CA GLY A 79 4.52 -10.82 13.76
C GLY A 79 3.65 -9.57 13.82
N ILE A 80 2.59 -9.50 13.02
CA ILE A 80 1.64 -8.39 13.04
C ILE A 80 0.78 -8.50 14.30
N LEU A 81 0.84 -7.48 15.15
CA LEU A 81 0.07 -7.43 16.38
C LEU A 81 -1.30 -6.81 16.13
N LYS A 82 -2.28 -7.16 16.96
CA LYS A 82 -3.64 -6.61 16.90
C LYS A 82 -3.65 -5.07 17.01
N ASN A 83 -2.70 -4.52 17.75
CA ASN A 83 -2.57 -3.09 18.02
C ASN A 83 -1.66 -2.35 17.02
N ASP A 84 -1.04 -3.05 16.05
CA ASP A 84 -0.27 -2.37 15.01
C ASP A 84 -1.19 -1.43 14.23
N SER A 85 -0.71 -0.22 13.99
CA SER A 85 -1.33 0.72 13.05
C SER A 85 -1.36 0.14 11.64
N SER A 86 -2.28 0.63 10.81
CA SER A 86 -2.38 0.17 9.42
C SER A 86 -1.08 0.33 8.64
N PHE A 87 -0.31 1.38 8.90
CA PHE A 87 0.98 1.59 8.25
C PHE A 87 2.05 0.63 8.74
N GLU A 88 2.12 0.34 10.04
CA GLU A 88 3.04 -0.69 10.57
C GLU A 88 2.76 -2.06 9.97
N LYS A 89 1.48 -2.41 9.80
CA LYS A 89 1.07 -3.63 9.11
C LYS A 89 1.62 -3.65 7.69
N LEU A 90 1.47 -2.57 6.93
CA LEU A 90 1.95 -2.49 5.55
C LEU A 90 3.46 -2.52 5.42
N VAL A 91 4.19 -1.88 6.33
CA VAL A 91 5.66 -1.98 6.41
C VAL A 91 6.07 -3.42 6.66
N LYS A 92 5.42 -4.13 7.60
CA LYS A 92 5.70 -5.55 7.84
C LYS A 92 5.39 -6.39 6.61
N ILE A 93 4.25 -6.17 5.95
CA ILE A 93 3.85 -6.87 4.71
C ILE A 93 4.84 -6.64 3.57
N SER A 94 5.40 -5.43 3.44
CA SER A 94 6.41 -5.10 2.42
C SER A 94 7.69 -5.92 2.52
N LYS A 95 7.94 -6.57 3.67
CA LYS A 95 9.08 -7.46 3.86
C LYS A 95 8.88 -8.82 3.20
N LEU A 96 7.65 -9.19 2.87
CA LEU A 96 7.38 -10.35 2.05
C LEU A 96 7.45 -9.94 0.58
N SER A 97 8.13 -10.75 -0.22
CA SER A 97 8.10 -10.66 -1.69
C SER A 97 6.74 -11.15 -2.22
N LEU A 98 5.65 -10.54 -1.76
CA LEU A 98 4.29 -10.83 -2.21
C LEU A 98 4.05 -10.09 -3.52
N ASN A 99 4.48 -10.69 -4.63
CA ASN A 99 4.03 -10.28 -5.94
C ASN A 99 2.68 -10.95 -6.23
N ARG A 100 1.59 -10.44 -5.64
CA ARG A 100 0.22 -10.92 -5.90
C ARG A 100 -0.54 -9.88 -6.72
N LYS A 101 -1.12 -10.33 -7.83
CA LYS A 101 -1.87 -9.50 -8.79
C LYS A 101 -1.07 -8.29 -9.29
N SER A 102 0.25 -8.46 -9.48
CA SER A 102 1.19 -7.42 -9.91
C SER A 102 1.43 -6.29 -8.90
N PHE A 103 0.75 -6.25 -7.76
CA PHE A 103 1.00 -5.25 -6.73
C PHE A 103 2.09 -5.73 -5.77
N TRP A 104 2.99 -4.81 -5.40
CA TRP A 104 3.95 -5.04 -4.33
C TRP A 104 4.32 -3.73 -3.63
N LEU A 105 4.86 -3.85 -2.42
CA LEU A 105 5.23 -2.75 -1.55
C LEU A 105 6.73 -2.79 -1.28
N ARG A 106 7.34 -1.61 -1.11
CA ARG A 106 8.71 -1.49 -0.62
C ARG A 106 8.75 -0.48 0.52
N ALA A 107 9.19 -0.92 1.69
CA ALA A 107 9.54 0.01 2.77
C ALA A 107 10.96 0.55 2.55
N ILE A 108 11.10 1.86 2.68
CA ILE A 108 12.37 2.56 2.80
C ILE A 108 12.46 3.05 4.24
N GLU A 109 13.43 2.51 4.97
CA GLU A 109 13.75 2.89 6.34
C GLU A 109 15.07 3.70 6.30
N ASN A 110 14.97 5.02 6.48
CA ASN A 110 16.11 5.90 6.76
C ASN A 110 16.38 5.96 8.26
#